data_AF-A0A661RC61-F1
#
_entry.id   AF-A0A661RC61-F1
#
_cell.length_a   1.000
_cell.length_b   1.000
_cell.length_c   1.000
_cell.angle_alpha   90.00
_cell.angle_beta   90.00
_cell.angle_gamma   90.00
#
_symmetry.space_group_name_H-M   'P 1'
#
loop_
_entity.id
_entity.type
_entity.pdbx_description
1 polymer ?
#
loop_
_entity_poly.entity_id
_entity_poly.type
_entity_poly.pdbx_seq_one_letter_code
_entity_poly.pdbx_strand_id
1 'polypeptide(L)' 'DEINQDFIHALGEVLSGLQKVPVKIADLRAALLSGGSPVTPAEMKKRFEEYLDELTKGKEPGKVRIVLE' A
#
# COMPACT_ATOMS: atom_id res chain seq x y z
N ASP A 1 -35.78 8.88 -5.95
CA ASP A 1 -34.46 9.47 -5.69
C ASP A 1 -33.50 9.14 -6.80
N GLU A 2 -33.29 10.11 -7.70
CA GLU A 2 -32.17 10.06 -8.64
C GLU A 2 -30.91 10.48 -7.89
N ILE A 3 -29.89 9.63 -7.93
CA ILE A 3 -28.58 9.97 -7.38
C ILE A 3 -28.04 11.15 -8.19
N ASN A 4 -27.89 12.30 -7.54
CA ASN A 4 -27.41 13.54 -8.17
C ASN A 4 -26.03 13.30 -8.82
N GLN A 5 -25.84 13.76 -10.06
CA GLN A 5 -24.56 13.71 -10.76
C GLN A 5 -23.43 14.36 -9.95
N ASP A 6 -23.70 15.40 -9.18
CA ASP A 6 -22.69 16.02 -8.30
C ASP A 6 -22.20 15.06 -7.21
N PHE A 7 -23.09 14.21 -6.70
CA PHE A 7 -22.74 13.18 -5.71
C PHE A 7 -21.91 12.06 -6.36
N ILE A 8 -22.26 11.64 -7.58
CA ILE A 8 -21.49 10.65 -8.33
C ILE A 8 -20.10 11.20 -8.68
N HIS A 9 -20.01 12.48 -9.07
CA HIS A 9 -18.74 13.14 -9.33
C HIS A 9 -17.88 13.26 -8.07
N ALA A 10 -18.45 13.69 -6.94
CA ALA A 10 -17.72 13.76 -5.66
C ALA A 10 -17.23 12.39 -5.20
N LEU A 11 -18.07 11.34 -5.33
CA LEU A 11 -17.66 9.97 -4.99
C LEU A 11 -16.59 9.45 -5.96
N GLY A 12 -16.73 9.77 -7.25
CA GLY A 12 -15.74 9.48 -8.28
C GLY A 12 -14.40 10.15 -8.01
N GLU A 13 -14.38 11.42 -7.57
CA GLU A 13 -13.16 12.13 -7.21
C GLU A 13 -12.51 11.56 -5.94
N VAL A 14 -13.29 11.30 -4.89
CA VAL A 14 -12.81 10.68 -3.65
C VAL A 14 -12.22 9.29 -3.91
N LEU A 15 -12.83 8.51 -4.81
CA LEU A 15 -12.34 7.19 -5.20
C LEU A 15 -11.22 7.23 -6.26
N SER A 16 -11.17 8.26 -7.12
CA SER A 16 -10.12 8.45 -8.14
C SER A 16 -8.76 8.76 -7.53
N GLY A 17 -8.77 9.32 -6.31
CA GLY A 17 -7.58 9.51 -5.52
C GLY A 17 -7.01 8.21 -4.97
N LEU A 18 -7.70 7.07 -5.02
CA LEU A 18 -7.24 5.85 -4.34
C LEU A 18 -6.47 4.92 -5.28
N GLN A 19 -5.15 4.96 -5.19
CA GLN A 19 -4.26 4.08 -5.93
C GLN A 19 -4.13 2.73 -5.23
N LYS A 20 -4.73 1.68 -5.81
CA LYS A 20 -4.53 0.30 -5.39
C LYS A 20 -3.09 -0.12 -5.65
N VAL A 21 -2.46 -0.73 -4.66
CA VAL A 21 -1.12 -1.31 -4.76
C VAL A 21 -1.19 -2.77 -4.32
N PRO A 22 -1.24 -3.71 -5.27
CA PRO A 22 -1.25 -5.13 -4.95
C PRO A 22 0.12 -5.57 -4.44
N VAL A 23 0.13 -6.39 -3.39
CA VAL A 23 1.33 -6.97 -2.77
C VAL A 23 1.11 -8.47 -2.66
N LYS A 24 1.97 -9.24 -3.30
CA LYS A 24 1.93 -10.70 -3.16
C LYS A 24 2.55 -11.11 -1.83
N ILE A 25 1.94 -12.07 -1.16
CA ILE A 25 2.49 -12.61 0.11
C ILE A 25 3.92 -13.14 -0.05
N ALA A 26 4.26 -13.70 -1.22
CA ALA A 26 5.62 -14.17 -1.50
C ALA A 26 6.65 -13.02 -1.50
N ASP A 27 6.31 -11.87 -2.08
CA ASP A 27 7.20 -10.71 -2.17
C ASP A 27 7.37 -10.06 -0.81
N LEU A 28 6.30 -9.94 -0.03
CA LEU A 28 6.35 -9.47 1.35
C LEU A 28 7.24 -10.38 2.22
N ARG A 29 7.08 -11.70 2.09
CA ARG A 29 7.91 -12.67 2.82
C ARG A 29 9.39 -12.54 2.43
N ALA A 30 9.68 -12.39 1.14
CA ALA A 30 11.04 -12.18 0.66
C ALA A 30 11.65 -10.88 1.21
N ALA A 31 10.87 -9.79 1.25
CA ALA A 31 11.31 -8.50 1.78
C ALA A 31 11.63 -8.58 3.29
N LEU A 32 10.77 -9.21 4.10
CA LEU A 32 11.00 -9.37 5.55
C LEU A 32 12.24 -10.22 5.87
N LEU A 33 12.56 -11.18 5.00
CA LEU A 33 13.71 -12.07 5.14
C LEU A 33 14.95 -11.56 4.39
N SER A 34 14.87 -10.41 3.72
CA SER A 34 16.00 -9.83 3.02
C SER A 34 17.08 -9.46 4.04
N GLY A 35 18.26 -10.09 3.95
CA GLY A 35 19.31 -9.98 4.98
C GLY A 35 19.42 -11.18 5.93
N GLY A 36 18.65 -12.26 5.72
CA GLY A 36 18.85 -13.55 6.36
C GLY A 36 18.11 -13.75 7.70
N SER A 37 18.35 -14.91 8.30
CA SER A 37 17.77 -15.38 9.57
C SER A 37 18.91 -15.85 10.50
N PRO A 38 18.81 -15.63 11.82
CA PRO A 38 17.71 -14.98 12.55
C PRO A 38 17.70 -13.46 12.38
N VAL A 39 16.55 -12.84 12.61
CA VAL A 39 16.34 -11.39 12.56
C VAL A 39 15.67 -10.94 13.85
N THR A 40 16.08 -9.79 14.37
CA THR A 40 15.44 -9.18 15.55
C THR A 40 14.11 -8.52 15.17
N PRO A 41 13.18 -8.32 16.14
CA PRO A 41 11.95 -7.58 15.87
C PRO A 41 12.18 -6.15 15.34
N ALA A 42 13.27 -5.49 15.76
CA ALA A 42 13.61 -4.15 15.30
C ALA A 42 14.01 -4.14 13.82
N GLU A 43 14.87 -5.08 13.41
CA GLU A 43 15.27 -5.24 12.02
C GLU A 43 14.09 -5.65 11.13
N MET A 44 13.20 -6.51 11.63
CA MET A 44 12.01 -6.92 10.88
C MET A 44 11.07 -5.74 10.60
N LYS A 45 10.86 -4.85 11.57
CA LYS A 45 10.09 -3.61 11.38
C LYS A 45 10.74 -2.70 10.35
N LYS A 46 12.05 -2.47 10.48
CA LYS A 46 12.81 -1.64 9.55
C LYS A 46 12.69 -2.14 8.11
N ARG A 47 12.85 -3.45 7.88
CA ARG A 47 12.72 -4.06 6.55
C ARG A 47 11.31 -3.89 5.98
N PHE A 48 10.29 -3.98 6.84
CA PHE A 48 8.91 -3.76 6.42
C PHE A 48 8.68 -2.30 6.02
N GLU A 49 9.17 -1.35 6.81
CA GLU A 49 9.10 0.09 6.51
C GLU A 49 9.80 0.40 5.17
N GLU A 50 11.04 -0.08 4.99
CA GLU A 50 11.80 0.09 3.73
C GLU A 50 11.05 -0.49 2.53
N TYR A 51 10.44 -1.66 2.68
CA TYR A 51 9.62 -2.28 1.64
C TYR A 51 8.40 -1.42 1.27
N LEU A 52 7.69 -0.89 2.27
CA LEU A 52 6.53 -0.01 2.06
C LEU A 52 6.93 1.31 1.40
N ASP A 53 8.05 1.90 1.80
CA ASP A 53 8.57 3.14 1.23
C ASP A 53 8.89 2.97 -0.24
N GLU A 54 9.57 1.88 -0.63
CA GLU A 54 9.85 1.59 -2.04
C GLU A 54 8.56 1.31 -2.84
N LEU A 55 7.60 0.60 -2.24
CA LEU A 55 6.31 0.30 -2.88
C LEU A 55 5.44 1.55 -3.12
N THR A 56 5.56 2.53 -2.23
CA THR A 56 4.80 3.79 -2.25
C THR A 56 5.57 4.98 -2.80
N LYS A 57 6.82 4.76 -3.23
CA LYS A 57 7.69 5.77 -3.82
C LYS A 57 7.03 6.47 -5.00
N GLY A 58 7.03 7.81 -4.96
CA GLY A 58 6.40 8.64 -5.98
C GLY A 58 4.87 8.66 -5.95
N LYS A 59 4.23 8.03 -4.95
CA LYS A 59 2.79 8.08 -4.73
C LYS A 59 2.46 9.01 -3.56
N GLU A 60 1.28 9.61 -3.60
CA GLU A 60 0.77 10.38 -2.46
C GLU A 60 0.33 9.42 -1.34
N PRO A 61 0.90 9.49 -0.12
CA PRO A 61 0.61 8.51 0.94
C PRO A 61 -0.87 8.42 1.32
N GLY A 62 -1.55 9.56 1.38
CA GLY A 62 -3.00 9.63 1.69
C GLY A 62 -3.90 9.00 0.64
N LYS A 63 -3.34 8.61 -0.51
CA LYS A 63 -4.01 8.09 -1.68
C LYS A 63 -3.66 6.62 -1.97
N VAL A 64 -2.69 6.02 -1.29
CA VAL A 64 -2.30 4.62 -1.52
C VAL A 64 -3.09 3.65 -0.66
N ARG A 65 -3.64 2.58 -1.26
CA ARG A 65 -4.26 1.43 -0.57
C ARG A 65 -3.48 0.17 -0.91
N ILE A 66 -2.83 -0.42 0.09
CA ILE A 66 -2.14 -1.70 -0.06
C ILE A 66 -3.15 -2.84 0.03
N VAL A 67 -3.12 -3.74 -0.95
CA VAL A 67 -3.97 -4.93 -0.99
C VAL A 67 -3.08 -6.16 -1.04
N LEU A 68 -3.21 -7.05 -0.05
CA LEU A 68 -2.50 -8.31 -0.03
C LEU A 68 -3.22 -9.33 -0.93
N GLU A 69 -2.48 -9.97 -1.83
CA GLU A 69 -2.95 -11.00 -2.77
C GLU A 69 -2.18 -12.31 -2.63
#